data_AF-A0AAD4UZX1-F1
#
_entry.id   AF-A0AAD4UZX1-F1
#
_cell.length_a   1.000
_cell.length_b   1.000
_cell.length_c   1.000
_cell.angle_alpha   90.00
_cell.angle_beta   90.00
_cell.angle_gamma   90.00
#
_symmetry.space_group_name_H-M   'P 1'
#
loop_
_entity.id
_entity.type
_entity.pdbx_description
1 polymer ?
#
loop_
_entity_poly.entity_id
_entity_poly.type
_entity_poly.pdbx_seq_one_letter_code
_entity_poly.pdbx_strand_id
1 'polypeptide(L)'
;MGCSKFLSIQALRFCCQDYHLFKLQTPHLSSMFLDRTQLSLNLDQFSNLDKADWVLCNTFHELEQEAVDWMAKFWPLSTIGPTIPSMYMDKRHEDNWEYGLSLLKPNSDACMKWLNVKPKGSVAYVSFGSVAEIGEEQMEELGLGLRRSKSYFLWVVREKEAAKLPKGFVEETSEKGLVVSWCPQLEVLAH
;
A
#
# COMPACT_ATOMS: atom_id res chain seq x y z
N MET A 1 25.90 28.87 -5.93
CA MET A 1 24.54 28.35 -6.19
C MET A 1 24.51 26.92 -5.69
N GLY A 2 24.01 26.71 -4.47
CA GLY A 2 23.96 25.40 -3.83
C GLY A 2 22.82 24.58 -4.41
N CYS A 3 23.13 23.37 -4.88
CA CYS A 3 22.15 22.41 -5.37
C CYS A 3 21.52 21.74 -4.14
N SER A 4 20.32 22.17 -3.73
CA SER A 4 19.60 21.58 -2.59
C SER A 4 19.24 20.12 -2.90
N LYS A 5 19.65 19.20 -2.03
CA LYS A 5 19.36 17.77 -2.18
C LYS A 5 18.16 17.41 -1.32
N PHE A 6 17.05 17.10 -1.96
CA PHE A 6 15.83 16.64 -1.31
C PHE A 6 15.74 15.11 -1.37
N LEU A 7 15.46 14.47 -0.24
CA LEU A 7 15.10 13.05 -0.18
C LEU A 7 13.65 12.95 0.31
N SER A 8 12.76 12.47 -0.54
CA SER A 8 11.37 12.14 -0.19
C SER A 8 11.35 10.72 0.35
N ILE A 9 11.12 10.55 1.65
CA ILE A 9 11.11 9.23 2.27
C ILE A 9 9.67 8.72 2.38
N GLN A 10 9.30 7.84 1.45
CA GLN A 10 8.11 6.97 1.60
C GLN A 10 8.47 5.62 2.26
N ALA A 11 9.74 5.38 2.58
CA ALA A 11 10.25 4.05 2.94
C ALA A 11 10.58 3.84 4.44
N LEU A 12 10.37 4.84 5.30
CA LEU A 12 10.65 4.70 6.74
C LEU A 12 9.63 3.84 7.51
N ARG A 13 8.48 3.55 6.87
CA ARG A 13 7.45 2.71 7.50
C ARG A 13 7.97 1.30 7.80
N PHE A 14 8.92 0.79 7.01
CA PHE A 14 9.60 -0.47 7.32
C PHE A 14 10.64 -0.31 8.44
N CYS A 15 11.53 0.70 8.35
CA CYS A 15 12.71 0.77 9.22
C CYS A 15 12.41 0.98 10.72
N CYS A 16 11.38 1.77 11.07
CA CYS A 16 11.06 2.03 12.50
C CYS A 16 10.07 1.03 13.12
N GLN A 17 9.09 0.52 12.37
CA GLN A 17 8.13 -0.47 12.90
C GLN A 17 8.75 -1.87 13.02
N ASP A 18 9.75 -2.22 12.20
CA ASP A 18 10.40 -3.53 12.26
C ASP A 18 11.20 -3.75 13.57
N TYR A 19 11.69 -2.71 14.24
CA TYR A 19 12.41 -2.90 15.51
C TYR A 19 11.51 -3.30 16.68
N HIS A 20 10.22 -2.93 16.66
CA HIS A 20 9.26 -3.29 17.72
C HIS A 20 8.33 -4.44 17.35
N LEU A 21 7.97 -4.61 16.07
CA LEU A 21 7.12 -5.71 15.62
C LEU A 21 7.84 -7.08 15.60
N PHE A 22 9.18 -7.10 15.56
CA PHE A 22 9.98 -8.33 15.62
C PHE A 22 9.76 -9.17 16.90
N LYS A 23 9.11 -8.63 17.93
CA LYS A 23 8.77 -9.36 19.16
C LYS A 23 7.42 -10.10 19.12
N LEU A 24 6.59 -9.90 18.10
CA LEU A 24 5.32 -10.63 17.94
C LEU A 24 5.43 -11.58 16.73
N GLN A 25 6.27 -12.60 16.92
CA GLN A 25 6.54 -13.63 15.93
C GLN A 25 5.38 -14.63 15.85
N THR A 26 4.54 -14.52 14.81
CA THR A 26 3.83 -15.67 14.25
C THR A 26 4.65 -16.19 13.05
N PRO A 27 5.24 -17.39 13.12
CA PRO A 27 6.21 -17.87 12.13
C PRO A 27 5.68 -18.03 10.69
N HIS A 28 4.36 -18.01 10.46
CA HIS A 28 3.77 -18.19 9.12
C HIS A 28 3.70 -16.92 8.24
N LEU A 29 3.94 -15.73 8.80
CA LEU A 29 3.93 -14.47 8.02
C LEU A 29 5.33 -14.04 7.54
N SER A 30 6.37 -14.81 7.87
CA SER A 30 7.77 -14.47 7.57
C SER A 30 8.15 -14.55 6.09
N SER A 31 7.25 -14.98 5.20
CA SER A 31 7.50 -15.09 3.75
C SER A 31 6.90 -13.94 2.93
N MET A 32 6.27 -12.94 3.55
CA MET A 32 5.71 -11.77 2.83
C MET A 32 6.73 -10.67 2.51
N PHE A 33 8.01 -10.90 2.79
CA PHE A 33 9.02 -9.84 2.77
C PHE A 33 9.69 -9.68 1.39
N LEU A 34 9.99 -8.41 1.09
CA LEU A 34 10.86 -7.94 0.01
C LEU A 34 12.09 -8.85 -0.11
N ASP A 35 12.44 -9.30 -1.32
CA ASP A 35 13.68 -10.05 -1.54
C ASP A 35 14.90 -9.23 -1.05
N ARG A 36 15.99 -9.91 -0.70
CA ARG A 36 17.23 -9.34 -0.16
C ARG A 36 17.77 -8.19 -1.00
N THR A 37 17.62 -8.28 -2.33
CA THR A 37 17.98 -7.25 -3.29
C THR A 37 17.12 -5.99 -3.17
N GLN A 38 15.83 -6.17 -2.90
CA GLN A 38 14.87 -5.10 -2.78
C GLN A 38 14.98 -4.42 -1.40
N LEU A 39 15.28 -5.19 -0.36
CA LEU A 39 15.63 -4.65 0.95
C LEU A 39 16.91 -3.78 0.86
N SER A 40 17.96 -4.24 0.18
CA SER A 40 19.20 -3.46 0.04
C SER A 40 18.97 -2.17 -0.73
N LEU A 41 18.25 -2.21 -1.86
CA LEU A 41 17.88 -0.99 -2.61
C LEU A 41 17.12 0.03 -1.75
N ASN A 42 16.20 -0.44 -0.90
CA ASN A 42 15.45 0.41 0.01
C ASN A 42 16.27 0.94 1.18
N LEU A 43 17.39 0.32 1.55
CA LEU A 43 18.26 0.83 2.61
C LEU A 43 19.32 1.78 2.06
N ASP A 44 19.84 1.48 0.87
CA ASP A 44 20.90 2.26 0.21
C ASP A 44 20.49 3.72 -0.06
N GLN A 45 19.19 3.98 -0.24
CA GLN A 45 18.66 5.34 -0.39
C GLN A 45 18.91 6.24 0.83
N PHE A 46 19.18 5.66 2.00
CA PHE A 46 19.48 6.41 3.24
C PHE A 46 20.98 6.61 3.49
N SER A 47 21.86 6.06 2.65
CA SER A 47 23.32 6.12 2.83
C SER A 47 23.91 7.54 2.88
N ASN A 48 23.17 8.54 2.41
CA ASN A 48 23.60 9.95 2.40
C ASN A 48 22.64 10.86 3.18
N LEU A 49 21.80 10.31 4.06
CA LEU A 49 20.79 11.08 4.78
C LEU A 49 21.39 12.21 5.63
N ASP A 50 22.55 11.97 6.26
CA ASP A 50 23.27 12.97 7.06
C ASP A 50 23.81 14.16 6.24
N LYS A 51 23.79 14.06 4.90
CA LYS A 51 24.24 15.11 3.98
C LYS A 51 23.06 15.90 3.37
N ALA A 52 21.82 15.55 3.71
CA ALA A 52 20.63 16.22 3.18
C ALA A 52 20.39 17.54 3.92
N ASP A 53 19.97 18.56 3.18
CA ASP A 53 19.57 19.84 3.76
C ASP A 53 18.22 19.72 4.51
N TRP A 54 17.35 18.85 4.00
CA TRP A 54 16.01 18.58 4.52
C TRP A 54 15.63 17.12 4.32
N VAL A 55 14.96 16.54 5.32
CA VAL A 55 14.36 15.22 5.23
C VAL A 55 12.85 15.37 5.25
N LEU A 56 12.19 15.07 4.11
CA LEU A 56 10.75 15.19 3.98
C LEU A 56 10.10 13.81 4.11
N CYS A 57 9.27 13.63 5.14
CA CYS A 57 8.58 12.37 5.40
C CYS A 57 7.09 12.51 5.14
N ASN A 58 6.57 11.59 4.32
CA ASN A 58 5.13 11.48 4.06
C ASN A 58 4.41 10.80 5.23
N THR A 59 4.38 11.51 6.34
CA THR A 59 3.67 11.17 7.58
C THR A 59 3.18 12.47 8.21
N PHE A 60 2.44 12.39 9.31
CA PHE A 60 2.08 13.54 10.15
C PHE A 60 2.38 13.20 11.61
N HIS A 61 2.71 14.22 12.41
CA HIS A 61 3.26 14.04 13.76
C HIS A 61 2.34 13.21 14.65
N GLU A 62 1.04 13.46 14.61
CA GLU A 62 0.04 12.77 15.43
C GLU A 62 -0.07 11.26 15.09
N LEU A 63 0.37 10.82 13.91
CA LEU A 63 0.39 9.41 13.53
C LEU A 63 1.58 8.65 14.11
N GLU A 64 2.76 9.29 14.14
CA GLU A 64 4.05 8.63 14.41
C GLU A 64 4.92 9.46 15.35
N GLN A 65 4.31 10.06 16.38
CA GLN A 65 4.95 11.02 17.28
C GLN A 65 6.33 10.57 17.78
N GLU A 66 6.41 9.37 18.37
CA GLU A 66 7.66 8.85 18.94
C GLU A 66 8.78 8.70 17.89
N ALA A 67 8.44 8.18 16.70
CA ALA A 67 9.40 7.99 15.62
C ALA A 67 9.86 9.34 15.06
N VAL A 68 8.92 10.26 14.81
CA VAL A 68 9.22 11.61 14.31
C VAL A 68 10.08 12.39 15.29
N ASP A 69 9.74 12.39 16.58
CA ASP A 69 10.48 13.09 17.62
C ASP A 69 11.89 12.51 17.80
N TRP A 70 12.05 11.18 17.65
CA TRP A 70 13.37 10.55 17.70
C TRP A 70 14.22 10.91 16.48
N MET A 71 13.66 10.81 15.28
CA MET A 71 14.35 11.10 14.02
C MET A 71 14.76 12.57 13.90
N ALA A 72 13.92 13.50 14.38
CA ALA A 72 14.19 14.93 14.35
C ALA A 72 15.41 15.34 15.21
N LYS A 73 15.90 14.47 16.10
CA LYS A 73 17.15 14.68 16.84
C LYS A 73 18.40 14.53 15.97
N PHE A 74 18.28 13.81 14.86
CA PHE A 74 19.41 13.48 13.99
C PHE A 74 19.38 14.22 12.66
N TRP A 75 18.19 14.54 12.15
CA TRP A 75 18.03 15.15 10.82
C TRP A 75 17.08 16.35 10.83
N PRO A 76 17.26 17.31 9.89
CA PRO A 76 16.30 18.40 9.65
C PRO A 76 15.00 17.86 9.03
N LEU A 77 14.22 17.16 9.86
CA LEU A 77 13.03 16.41 9.48
C LEU A 77 11.80 17.32 9.40
N SER A 78 10.97 17.13 8.38
CA SER A 78 9.65 17.73 8.28
C SER A 78 8.62 16.70 7.82
N THR A 79 7.53 16.61 8.56
CA THR A 79 6.37 15.77 8.21
C THR A 79 5.47 16.55 7.25
N ILE A 80 5.32 16.07 6.03
CA ILE A 80 4.56 16.73 4.95
C ILE A 80 3.31 15.96 4.52
N GLY A 81 2.96 14.92 5.26
CA GLY A 81 1.89 14.00 4.94
C GLY A 81 0.54 14.32 5.59
N PRO A 82 -0.50 13.53 5.25
CA PRO A 82 -0.48 12.57 4.15
C PRO A 82 -0.49 13.31 2.81
N THR A 83 0.42 12.97 1.89
CA THR A 83 0.55 13.65 0.58
C THR A 83 -0.51 13.16 -0.41
N ILE A 84 -1.74 12.90 0.02
CA ILE A 84 -2.84 12.40 -0.81
C ILE A 84 -3.52 13.61 -1.50
N PRO A 85 -4.12 13.47 -2.71
CA PRO A 85 -4.75 14.59 -3.37
C PRO A 85 -5.87 15.19 -2.51
N SER A 86 -5.96 16.52 -2.52
CA SER A 86 -6.86 17.28 -1.63
C SER A 86 -8.32 16.84 -1.73
N MET A 87 -8.75 16.33 -2.89
CA MET A 87 -10.12 15.85 -3.08
C MET A 87 -10.50 14.68 -2.16
N TYR A 88 -9.53 13.88 -1.71
CA TYR A 88 -9.74 12.81 -0.74
C TYR A 88 -9.56 13.27 0.71
N MET A 89 -9.28 14.56 0.94
CA MET A 89 -9.04 15.13 2.27
C MET A 89 -10.00 16.29 2.57
N ASP A 90 -9.63 17.50 2.16
CA ASP A 90 -10.27 18.77 2.53
C ASP A 90 -11.02 19.42 1.36
N LYS A 91 -10.93 18.85 0.17
CA LYS A 91 -11.59 19.29 -1.07
C LYS A 91 -11.25 20.73 -1.46
N ARG A 92 -10.07 21.24 -1.06
CA ARG A 92 -9.65 22.62 -1.36
C ARG A 92 -9.40 22.90 -2.83
N HIS A 93 -9.05 21.88 -3.61
CA HIS A 93 -8.82 22.00 -5.05
C HIS A 93 -9.66 20.96 -5.81
N GLU A 94 -10.63 21.43 -6.58
CA GLU A 94 -11.66 20.61 -7.25
C GLU A 94 -11.09 19.63 -8.29
N ASP A 95 -9.94 19.97 -8.91
CA ASP A 95 -9.33 19.21 -10.01
C ASP A 95 -8.14 18.32 -9.59
N ASN A 96 -7.81 18.26 -8.29
CA ASN A 96 -6.67 17.48 -7.79
C ASN A 96 -7.12 16.07 -7.36
N TRP A 97 -7.37 15.20 -8.34
CA TRP A 97 -7.80 13.81 -8.13
C TRP A 97 -6.66 12.79 -8.28
N GLU A 98 -5.60 13.17 -8.98
CA GLU A 98 -4.56 12.23 -9.40
C GLU A 98 -3.47 12.09 -8.33
N TYR A 99 -3.18 10.85 -7.92
CA TYR A 99 -2.12 10.53 -6.97
C TYR A 99 -1.07 9.63 -7.61
N GLY A 100 0.20 10.07 -7.56
CA GLY A 100 1.35 9.28 -8.01
C GLY A 100 1.45 9.13 -9.53
N LEU A 101 2.34 8.23 -9.97
CA LEU A 101 2.47 7.80 -11.37
C LEU A 101 1.52 6.63 -11.62
N SER A 102 0.38 6.87 -12.26
CA SER A 102 -0.48 5.80 -12.77
C SER A 102 0.14 5.19 -14.02
N LEU A 103 1.07 4.24 -13.85
CA LEU A 103 1.74 3.54 -14.96
C LEU A 103 0.80 2.64 -15.78
N LEU A 104 -0.41 2.38 -15.28
CA LEU A 104 -1.41 1.54 -15.91
C LEU A 104 -2.75 2.27 -15.89
N LYS A 105 -3.46 2.30 -17.03
CA LYS A 105 -4.85 2.79 -17.07
C LYS A 105 -5.71 1.85 -16.22
N PRO A 106 -6.28 2.28 -15.10
CA PRO A 106 -7.11 1.41 -14.28
C PRO A 106 -8.37 1.01 -15.07
N ASN A 107 -8.86 -0.21 -14.85
CA ASN A 107 -10.26 -0.55 -15.13
C ASN A 107 -11.18 0.13 -14.11
N SER A 108 -11.08 1.46 -13.99
CA SER A 108 -11.80 2.28 -13.00
C SER A 108 -13.30 2.04 -13.09
N ASP A 109 -13.83 2.07 -14.31
CA ASP A 109 -15.23 1.82 -14.60
C ASP A 109 -15.74 0.49 -14.05
N ALA A 110 -14.98 -0.60 -14.21
CA ALA A 110 -15.43 -1.92 -13.79
C ALA A 110 -15.48 -2.04 -12.26
N CYS A 111 -14.46 -1.52 -11.58
CA CYS A 111 -14.39 -1.51 -10.12
C CYS A 111 -15.55 -0.70 -9.53
N MET A 112 -15.74 0.53 -10.00
CA MET A 112 -16.76 1.43 -9.45
C MET A 112 -18.17 0.96 -9.78
N LYS A 113 -18.43 0.46 -11.00
CA LYS A 113 -19.74 -0.13 -11.34
C LYS A 113 -20.08 -1.32 -10.44
N TRP A 114 -19.09 -2.16 -10.11
CA TRP A 114 -19.31 -3.31 -9.23
C TRP A 114 -19.50 -2.92 -7.76
N LEU A 115 -18.80 -1.88 -7.29
CA LEU A 115 -18.92 -1.36 -5.91
C LEU A 115 -20.26 -0.65 -5.68
N ASN A 116 -20.70 0.16 -6.64
CA ASN A 116 -21.93 0.98 -6.54
C ASN A 116 -23.21 0.16 -6.29
N VAL A 117 -23.21 -1.13 -6.63
CA VAL A 117 -24.35 -2.03 -6.42
C VAL A 117 -24.25 -2.83 -5.10
N LYS A 118 -23.25 -2.56 -4.25
CA LYS A 118 -23.06 -3.24 -2.96
C LYS A 118 -23.56 -2.37 -1.80
N PRO A 119 -24.02 -3.00 -0.70
CA PRO A 119 -24.34 -2.26 0.51
C PRO A 119 -23.14 -1.45 1.04
N LYS A 120 -23.41 -0.28 1.62
CA LYS A 120 -22.38 0.60 2.20
C LYS A 120 -21.56 -0.14 3.27
N GLY A 121 -20.23 -0.04 3.19
CA GLY A 121 -19.30 -0.65 4.15
C GLY A 121 -19.29 -2.18 4.18
N SER A 122 -19.79 -2.84 3.12
CA SER A 122 -19.91 -4.30 3.06
C SER A 122 -18.82 -5.03 2.28
N VAL A 123 -17.91 -4.29 1.64
CA VAL A 123 -16.89 -4.83 0.74
C VAL A 123 -15.53 -4.82 1.42
N ALA A 124 -14.86 -5.97 1.47
CA ALA A 124 -13.46 -6.08 1.86
C ALA A 124 -12.55 -5.75 0.67
N TYR A 125 -11.72 -4.72 0.80
CA TYR A 125 -10.66 -4.43 -0.16
C TYR A 125 -9.38 -5.21 0.21
N VAL A 126 -8.82 -5.95 -0.75
CA VAL A 126 -7.63 -6.80 -0.55
C VAL A 126 -6.57 -6.47 -1.59
N SER A 127 -5.38 -6.09 -1.14
CA SER A 127 -4.23 -5.76 -2.01
C SER A 127 -2.92 -5.91 -1.25
N PHE A 128 -1.89 -6.46 -1.90
CA PHE A 128 -0.52 -6.54 -1.39
C PHE A 128 0.41 -5.49 -2.01
N GLY A 129 -0.17 -4.43 -2.59
CA GLY A 129 0.58 -3.37 -3.23
C GLY A 129 1.30 -3.82 -4.51
N SER A 130 2.20 -2.98 -5.00
CA SER A 130 2.92 -3.20 -6.26
C SER A 130 4.16 -4.07 -6.14
N VAL A 131 4.70 -4.20 -4.93
CA VAL A 131 6.05 -4.74 -4.70
C VAL A 131 6.02 -6.13 -4.06
N ALA A 132 5.31 -6.30 -2.94
CA ALA A 132 5.35 -7.54 -2.16
C ALA A 132 4.79 -8.73 -2.95
N GLU A 133 5.50 -9.86 -2.92
CA GLU A 133 5.07 -11.11 -3.54
C GLU A 133 4.42 -12.02 -2.51
N ILE A 134 3.40 -12.76 -2.93
CA ILE A 134 2.70 -13.73 -2.09
C ILE A 134 3.05 -15.14 -2.56
N GLY A 135 3.36 -16.03 -1.62
CA GLY A 135 3.61 -17.44 -1.93
C GLY A 135 2.33 -18.15 -2.39
N GLU A 136 2.47 -19.27 -3.11
CA GLU A 136 1.32 -20.05 -3.60
C GLU A 136 0.42 -20.54 -2.47
N GLU A 137 1.00 -21.11 -1.41
CA GLU A 137 0.27 -21.59 -0.22
C GLU A 137 -0.52 -20.44 0.45
N GLN A 138 0.09 -19.25 0.57
CA GLN A 138 -0.58 -18.08 1.15
C GLN A 138 -1.70 -17.54 0.26
N MET A 139 -1.51 -17.59 -1.07
CA MET A 139 -2.53 -17.23 -2.04
C MET A 139 -3.73 -18.18 -1.93
N GLU A 140 -3.46 -19.48 -1.77
CA GLU A 140 -4.48 -20.52 -1.61
C GLU A 140 -5.29 -20.33 -0.31
N GLU A 141 -4.62 -20.14 0.82
CA GLU A 141 -5.28 -19.90 2.10
C GLU A 141 -6.10 -18.61 2.11
N LEU A 142 -5.58 -17.54 1.49
CA LEU A 142 -6.34 -16.29 1.34
C LEU A 142 -7.58 -16.47 0.46
N GLY A 143 -7.44 -17.17 -0.67
CA GLY A 143 -8.57 -17.52 -1.53
C GLY A 143 -9.62 -18.35 -0.78
N LEU A 144 -9.18 -19.36 -0.02
CA LEU A 144 -10.09 -20.18 0.80
C LEU A 144 -10.82 -19.33 1.85
N GLY A 145 -10.10 -18.43 2.52
CA GLY A 145 -10.66 -17.48 3.49
C GLY A 145 -11.74 -16.58 2.87
N LEU A 146 -11.45 -15.97 1.72
CA LEU A 146 -12.40 -15.12 1.00
C LEU A 146 -13.64 -15.89 0.58
N ARG A 147 -13.48 -17.09 0.02
CA ARG A 147 -14.57 -17.99 -0.37
C ARG A 147 -15.49 -18.31 0.82
N ARG A 148 -14.91 -18.60 1.99
CA ARG A 148 -15.68 -18.99 3.19
C ARG A 148 -16.28 -17.80 3.95
N SER A 149 -15.74 -16.60 3.79
CA SER A 149 -16.19 -15.39 4.50
C SER A 149 -17.64 -14.99 4.20
N LYS A 150 -18.18 -15.38 3.04
CA LYS A 150 -19.48 -14.95 2.49
C LYS A 150 -19.64 -13.43 2.36
N SER A 151 -18.58 -12.66 2.57
CA SER A 151 -18.54 -11.21 2.45
C SER A 151 -18.32 -10.81 0.99
N TYR A 152 -18.70 -9.59 0.63
CA TYR A 152 -18.28 -9.05 -0.66
C TYR A 152 -16.81 -8.69 -0.60
N PHE A 153 -16.06 -8.91 -1.67
CA PHE A 153 -14.64 -8.54 -1.71
C PHE A 153 -14.20 -8.03 -3.08
N LEU A 154 -13.26 -7.09 -3.07
CA LEU A 154 -12.51 -6.66 -4.23
C LEU A 154 -11.04 -7.01 -3.98
N TRP A 155 -10.51 -7.95 -4.75
CA TRP A 155 -9.14 -8.42 -4.59
C TRP A 155 -8.28 -8.04 -5.80
N VAL A 156 -7.24 -7.25 -5.55
CA VAL A 156 -6.22 -6.92 -6.53
C VAL A 156 -5.17 -8.02 -6.58
N VAL A 157 -5.14 -8.76 -7.70
CA VAL A 157 -4.18 -9.83 -7.98
C VAL A 157 -3.42 -9.48 -9.24
N ARG A 158 -2.16 -9.06 -9.08
CA ARG A 158 -1.30 -8.66 -10.21
C ARG A 158 -1.16 -9.79 -11.23
N GLU A 159 -0.98 -9.44 -12.50
CA GLU A 159 -0.89 -10.41 -13.61
C GLU A 159 0.16 -11.50 -13.37
N LYS A 160 1.34 -11.12 -12.84
CA LYS A 160 2.41 -12.08 -12.50
C LYS A 160 2.04 -13.08 -11.40
N GLU A 161 1.04 -12.76 -10.57
CA GLU A 161 0.56 -13.61 -9.47
C GLU A 161 -0.69 -14.39 -9.85
N ALA A 162 -1.34 -14.07 -10.98
CA ALA A 162 -2.63 -14.65 -11.36
C ALA A 162 -2.59 -16.18 -11.50
N ALA A 163 -1.45 -16.72 -11.92
CA ALA A 163 -1.23 -18.16 -12.02
C ALA A 163 -1.27 -18.90 -10.67
N LYS A 164 -1.09 -18.19 -9.55
CA LYS A 164 -1.11 -18.74 -8.19
C LYS A 164 -2.53 -18.82 -7.61
N LEU A 165 -3.53 -18.24 -8.28
CA LEU A 165 -4.90 -18.30 -7.80
C LEU A 165 -5.42 -19.74 -7.81
N PRO A 166 -6.23 -20.15 -6.81
CA PRO A 166 -6.88 -21.44 -6.83
C PRO A 166 -7.70 -21.61 -8.11
N LYS A 167 -7.62 -22.80 -8.72
CA LYS A 167 -8.37 -23.12 -9.93
C LYS A 167 -9.87 -22.89 -9.70
N GLY A 168 -10.53 -22.22 -10.65
CA GLY A 168 -11.96 -21.93 -10.57
C GLY A 168 -12.35 -20.82 -9.59
N PHE A 169 -11.39 -20.19 -8.89
CA PHE A 169 -11.69 -19.22 -7.83
C PHE A 169 -12.53 -18.04 -8.33
N VAL A 170 -12.19 -17.48 -9.49
CA VAL A 170 -12.87 -16.30 -10.05
C VAL A 170 -14.31 -16.65 -10.42
N GLU A 171 -14.53 -17.80 -11.05
CA GLU A 171 -15.85 -18.27 -11.47
C GLU A 171 -16.73 -18.57 -10.26
N GLU A 172 -16.21 -19.34 -9.30
CA GLU A 172 -16.92 -19.76 -8.07
C GLU A 172 -17.31 -18.59 -7.17
N THR A 173 -16.54 -17.50 -7.21
CA THR A 173 -16.77 -16.33 -6.34
C THR A 173 -17.42 -15.17 -7.06
N SER A 174 -17.74 -15.28 -8.35
CA SER A 174 -18.24 -14.18 -9.20
C SER A 174 -19.46 -13.43 -8.67
N GLU A 175 -20.32 -14.07 -7.87
CA GLU A 175 -21.48 -13.42 -7.23
C GLU A 175 -21.08 -12.46 -6.07
N LYS A 176 -19.95 -12.73 -5.41
CA LYS A 176 -19.51 -12.08 -4.17
C LYS A 176 -18.20 -11.31 -4.32
N GLY A 177 -17.36 -11.73 -5.25
CA GLY A 177 -16.00 -11.24 -5.44
C GLY A 177 -15.81 -10.54 -6.78
N LEU A 178 -14.93 -9.56 -6.78
CA LEU A 178 -14.33 -9.00 -7.99
C LEU A 178 -12.80 -9.16 -7.89
N VAL A 179 -12.21 -9.89 -8.82
CA VAL A 179 -10.75 -10.04 -8.93
C VAL A 179 -10.25 -9.22 -10.11
N VAL A 180 -9.30 -8.32 -9.89
CA VAL A 180 -8.73 -7.43 -10.92
C VAL A 180 -7.22 -7.38 -10.80
N SER A 181 -6.51 -7.09 -11.90
CA SER A 181 -5.06 -6.90 -11.88
C SER A 181 -4.62 -5.54 -11.34
N TRP A 182 -5.51 -4.54 -11.42
CA TRP A 182 -5.29 -3.18 -10.96
C TRP A 182 -6.63 -2.47 -10.70
N CYS A 183 -6.65 -1.49 -9.80
CA CYS A 183 -7.84 -0.68 -9.50
C CYS A 183 -7.47 0.78 -9.17
N PRO A 184 -8.40 1.75 -9.30
CA PRO A 184 -8.19 3.10 -8.79
C PRO A 184 -8.27 3.10 -7.25
N GLN A 185 -7.16 2.72 -6.58
CA GLN A 185 -7.17 2.39 -5.14
C GLN A 185 -7.75 3.52 -4.27
N LEU A 186 -7.45 4.79 -4.55
CA LEU A 186 -8.01 5.90 -3.77
C LEU A 186 -9.53 6.02 -3.94
N GLU A 187 -10.06 5.87 -5.14
CA GLU A 187 -11.50 5.88 -5.40
C GLU A 187 -12.19 4.71 -4.70
N VAL A 188 -11.60 3.50 -4.77
CA VAL A 188 -12.12 2.30 -4.10
C VAL A 188 -12.16 2.47 -2.59
N LEU A 189 -11.12 3.06 -1.99
CA LEU A 189 -11.07 3.30 -0.53
C LEU A 189 -12.00 4.43 -0.07
N ALA A 190 -12.35 5.36 -0.96
CA ALA A 190 -13.22 6.49 -0.66
C ALA A 190 -14.73 6.21 -0.87
N HIS A 191 -15.08 5.07 -1.47
CA HIS A 191 -16.46 4.66 -1.78
C HIS A 191 -17.24 4.15 -0.55
#